data_AF-A0A5E4JV72-F1
#
_entry.id   AF-A0A5E4JV72-F1
#
_cell.length_a   1.000
_cell.length_b   1.000
_cell.length_c   1.000
_cell.angle_alpha   90.00
_cell.angle_beta   90.00
_cell.angle_gamma   90.00
#
_symmetry.space_group_name_H-M   'P 1'
#
loop_
_entity.id
_entity.type
_entity.pdbx_description
1 polymer ?
#
loop_
_entity_poly.entity_id
_entity_poly.type
_entity_poly.pdbx_seq_one_letter_code
_entity_poly.pdbx_strand_id
1 'polypeptide(L)'
;MTLHALRFAKDKALIIKYRTFLQREIDAFACIVLEDGKVRNADFSGMRDYAVRSSSCYDHCMAILLAREAKKLGFKFAYSEKELVKTLGSYWIGYYRDDMASLAPSGDANALPYWLGVGKDFNKTLSILQDELPLSYGARQKMIAEEFFVPDWETSAVWPLLGFIWMKAVKKYKPALAKEYKHAYAELIEKYDTLYEVYTNRKPYKSFFYHADEGMLWAANFLAL
;
A
#
# COMPACT_ATOMS: atom_id res chain seq x y z
N MET A 1 -0.84 -3.78 -9.87
CA MET A 1 -2.24 -4.14 -9.52
C MET A 1 -3.00 -4.89 -10.62
N THR A 2 -2.91 -4.50 -11.90
CA THR A 2 -3.69 -5.08 -13.00
C THR A 2 -3.61 -6.60 -13.12
N LEU A 3 -2.41 -7.20 -13.07
CA LEU A 3 -2.27 -8.66 -13.14
C LEU A 3 -2.97 -9.37 -11.96
N HIS A 4 -2.92 -8.79 -10.76
CA HIS A 4 -3.60 -9.36 -9.60
C HIS A 4 -5.13 -9.35 -9.81
N ALA A 5 -5.69 -8.26 -10.33
CA ALA A 5 -7.10 -8.14 -10.64
C ALA A 5 -7.53 -9.15 -11.72
N LEU A 6 -6.77 -9.26 -12.82
CA LEU A 6 -7.02 -10.24 -13.88
C LEU A 6 -7.02 -11.68 -13.35
N ARG A 7 -6.04 -12.03 -12.49
CA ARG A 7 -5.99 -13.34 -11.85
C ARG A 7 -7.21 -13.58 -10.96
N PHE A 8 -7.60 -12.58 -10.17
CA PHE A 8 -8.75 -12.69 -9.26
C PHE A 8 -10.07 -12.86 -10.02
N ALA A 9 -10.26 -12.12 -11.11
CA ALA A 9 -11.42 -12.24 -12.00
C ALA A 9 -11.47 -13.59 -12.76
N LYS A 10 -10.35 -14.32 -12.83
CA LYS A 10 -10.20 -15.59 -13.57
C LYS A 10 -10.54 -15.48 -15.07
N ASP A 11 -10.47 -14.28 -15.64
CA ASP A 11 -10.78 -14.04 -17.05
C ASP A 11 -9.60 -14.42 -17.96
N LYS A 12 -9.53 -15.71 -18.28
CA LYS A 12 -8.48 -16.25 -19.17
C LYS A 12 -8.56 -15.69 -20.59
N ALA A 13 -9.76 -15.39 -21.09
CA ALA A 13 -9.94 -14.89 -22.45
C ALA A 13 -9.31 -13.51 -22.60
N LEU A 14 -9.51 -12.64 -21.61
CA LEU A 14 -8.92 -11.31 -21.59
C LEU A 14 -7.39 -11.36 -21.49
N ILE A 15 -6.85 -12.25 -20.65
CA ILE A 15 -5.40 -12.45 -20.51
C ILE A 15 -4.78 -12.93 -21.83
N ILE A 16 -5.43 -13.88 -22.53
CA ILE A 16 -4.95 -14.37 -23.82
C ILE A 16 -4.99 -13.26 -24.87
N LYS A 17 -6.12 -12.53 -24.95
CA LYS A 17 -6.30 -11.42 -25.90
C LYS A 17 -5.23 -10.35 -25.78
N TYR A 18 -4.84 -9.99 -24.56
CA TYR A 18 -3.87 -8.92 -24.30
C TYR A 18 -2.48 -9.41 -23.93
N ARG A 19 -2.15 -10.70 -24.16
CA ARG A 19 -0.90 -11.30 -23.67
C ARG A 19 0.37 -10.55 -24.11
N THR A 20 0.46 -10.20 -25.40
CA THR A 20 1.63 -9.47 -25.93
C THR A 20 1.76 -8.08 -25.32
N PHE A 21 0.65 -7.37 -25.20
CA PHE A 21 0.62 -6.06 -24.55
C PHE A 21 1.06 -6.15 -23.09
N LEU A 22 0.46 -7.07 -22.32
CA LEU A 22 0.78 -7.27 -20.91
C LEU A 22 2.25 -7.63 -20.69
N GLN A 23 2.83 -8.52 -21.52
CA GLN A 23 4.25 -8.86 -21.43
C GLN A 23 5.13 -7.64 -21.71
N ARG A 24 4.82 -6.84 -22.73
CA ARG A 24 5.55 -5.62 -23.04
C ARG A 24 5.53 -4.62 -21.87
N GLU A 25 4.37 -4.40 -21.25
CA GLU A 25 4.26 -3.48 -20.10
C GLU A 25 5.02 -4.01 -18.86
N ILE A 26 5.03 -5.34 -18.66
CA ILE A 26 5.82 -5.99 -17.60
C ILE A 26 7.33 -5.76 -17.83
N ASP A 27 7.79 -5.94 -19.06
CA ASP A 27 9.19 -5.75 -19.44
C ASP A 27 9.60 -4.27 -19.34
N ALA A 28 8.72 -3.36 -19.79
CA ALA A 28 8.92 -1.92 -19.66
C ALA A 28 9.02 -1.49 -18.19
N PHE A 29 8.13 -1.99 -17.33
CA PHE A 29 8.20 -1.75 -15.89
C PHE A 29 9.55 -2.20 -15.32
N ALA A 30 10.00 -3.42 -15.64
CA ALA A 30 11.27 -3.92 -15.13
C ALA A 30 12.45 -3.04 -15.58
N CYS A 31 12.46 -2.60 -16.84
CA CYS A 31 13.51 -1.78 -17.40
C CYS A 31 13.58 -0.39 -16.72
N ILE A 32 12.42 0.25 -16.55
CA ILE A 32 12.31 1.61 -16.02
C ILE A 32 12.49 1.65 -14.51
N VAL A 33 11.90 0.69 -13.78
CA VAL A 33 11.78 0.78 -12.32
C VAL A 33 12.88 0.02 -11.60
N LEU A 34 13.45 -1.03 -12.20
CA LEU A 34 14.36 -1.94 -11.50
C LEU A 34 15.80 -1.89 -12.03
N GLU A 35 16.73 -2.06 -11.09
CA GLU A 35 18.17 -2.22 -11.31
C GLU A 35 18.72 -3.19 -10.25
N ASP A 36 19.38 -4.26 -10.69
CA ASP A 36 19.93 -5.31 -9.81
C ASP A 36 18.93 -5.85 -8.76
N GLY A 37 17.66 -5.96 -9.14
CA GLY A 37 16.59 -6.45 -8.28
C GLY A 37 16.19 -5.47 -7.18
N LYS A 38 16.51 -4.18 -7.34
CA LYS A 38 16.09 -3.07 -6.47
C LYS A 38 15.35 -2.03 -7.29
N VAL A 39 14.47 -1.28 -6.63
CA VAL A 39 13.87 -0.08 -7.24
C VAL A 39 14.99 0.95 -7.46
N ARG A 40 15.04 1.53 -8.65
CA ARG A 40 16.02 2.59 -9.00
C ARG A 40 15.88 3.77 -8.05
N ASN A 41 16.98 4.51 -7.88
CA ASN A 41 16.95 5.79 -7.20
C ASN A 41 16.38 6.87 -8.13
N ALA A 42 15.06 6.86 -8.29
CA ALA A 42 14.29 7.81 -9.07
C ALA A 42 12.93 8.03 -8.39
N ASP A 43 12.27 9.12 -8.75
CA ASP A 43 10.93 9.44 -8.27
C ASP A 43 9.90 8.63 -9.08
N PHE A 44 9.09 7.85 -8.36
CA PHE A 44 7.97 7.11 -8.93
C PHE A 44 6.68 7.50 -8.22
N SER A 45 5.57 7.46 -8.95
CA SER A 45 4.24 7.68 -8.38
C SER A 45 3.92 6.59 -7.35
N GLY A 46 3.65 7.00 -6.12
CA GLY A 46 3.28 6.11 -5.02
C GLY A 46 1.78 6.12 -4.74
N MET A 47 1.43 5.61 -3.56
CA MET A 47 0.07 5.74 -3.01
C MET A 47 -0.16 7.08 -2.27
N ARG A 48 0.93 7.81 -2.00
CA ARG A 48 0.91 9.22 -1.62
C ARG A 48 1.21 10.04 -2.85
N ASP A 49 0.31 10.93 -3.20
CA ASP A 49 0.38 11.74 -4.41
C ASP A 49 1.44 12.83 -4.30
N TYR A 50 1.71 13.33 -3.09
CA TYR A 50 2.61 14.47 -2.88
C TYR A 50 3.98 14.10 -2.29
N ALA A 51 4.17 12.85 -1.89
CA ALA A 51 5.42 12.40 -1.29
C ALA A 51 6.52 12.18 -2.34
N VAL A 52 7.66 12.86 -2.16
CA VAL A 52 8.86 12.63 -2.96
C VAL A 52 9.72 11.58 -2.27
N ARG A 53 9.95 10.44 -2.93
CA ARG A 53 10.60 9.26 -2.35
C ARG A 53 11.76 8.76 -3.19
N SER A 54 12.84 8.37 -2.52
CA SER A 54 14.02 7.79 -3.16
C SER A 54 14.01 6.27 -3.02
N SER A 55 13.64 5.54 -4.09
CA SER A 55 13.57 4.07 -4.08
C SER A 55 12.71 3.57 -2.92
N SER A 56 11.38 3.70 -3.05
CA SER A 56 10.49 3.47 -1.91
C SER A 56 10.28 1.97 -1.61
N CYS A 57 10.05 1.65 -0.34
CA CYS A 57 9.63 0.33 0.10
C CYS A 57 8.28 -0.07 -0.54
N TYR A 58 7.39 0.91 -0.74
CA TYR A 58 6.12 0.73 -1.44
C TYR A 58 6.34 0.21 -2.86
N ASP A 59 7.17 0.88 -3.66
CA ASP A 59 7.44 0.49 -5.04
C ASP A 59 8.11 -0.88 -5.10
N HIS A 60 8.97 -1.17 -4.13
CA HIS A 60 9.64 -2.45 -4.03
C HIS A 60 8.64 -3.58 -3.72
N CYS A 61 7.65 -3.32 -2.86
CA CYS A 61 6.53 -4.23 -2.64
C CYS A 61 5.68 -4.41 -3.89
N MET A 62 5.46 -3.36 -4.69
CA MET A 62 4.75 -3.46 -5.96
C MET A 62 5.51 -4.31 -6.99
N ALA A 63 6.85 -4.22 -7.03
CA ALA A 63 7.68 -5.11 -7.85
C ALA A 63 7.56 -6.58 -7.42
N ILE A 64 7.54 -6.86 -6.12
CA ILE A 64 7.29 -8.21 -5.58
C ILE A 64 5.93 -8.74 -6.01
N LEU A 65 4.88 -7.91 -5.88
CA LEU A 65 3.53 -8.28 -6.33
C LEU A 65 3.53 -8.59 -7.83
N LEU A 66 4.16 -7.75 -8.65
CA LEU A 66 4.23 -7.95 -10.08
C LEU A 66 4.92 -9.27 -10.44
N ALA A 67 6.09 -9.56 -9.85
CA ALA A 67 6.82 -10.80 -10.06
C ALA A 67 5.98 -12.04 -9.70
N ARG A 68 5.30 -11.99 -8.55
CA ARG A 68 4.43 -13.06 -8.07
C ARG A 68 3.26 -13.32 -9.04
N GLU A 69 2.59 -12.27 -9.47
CA GLU A 69 1.40 -12.38 -10.32
C GLU A 69 1.77 -12.72 -11.77
N ALA A 70 2.87 -12.17 -12.30
CA ALA A 70 3.44 -12.54 -13.59
C ALA A 70 3.72 -14.05 -13.66
N LYS A 71 4.42 -14.60 -12.64
CA LYS A 71 4.69 -16.03 -12.54
C LYS A 71 3.41 -16.87 -12.53
N LYS A 72 2.42 -16.49 -11.70
CA LYS A 72 1.14 -17.23 -11.59
C LYS A 72 0.34 -17.25 -12.89
N LEU A 73 0.48 -16.22 -13.72
CA LEU A 73 -0.21 -16.08 -15.00
C LEU A 73 0.63 -16.55 -16.20
N GLY A 74 1.86 -17.02 -15.98
CA GLY A 74 2.73 -17.53 -17.05
C GLY A 74 3.37 -16.44 -17.92
N PHE A 75 3.56 -15.24 -17.37
CA PHE A 75 4.39 -14.19 -17.94
C PHE A 75 5.83 -14.32 -17.47
N LYS A 76 6.77 -13.82 -18.28
CA LYS A 76 8.17 -13.67 -17.89
C LYS A 76 8.34 -12.36 -17.13
N PHE A 77 9.24 -12.35 -16.16
CA PHE A 77 9.66 -11.13 -15.47
C PHE A 77 11.17 -11.21 -15.22
N ALA A 78 11.85 -10.07 -15.26
CA ALA A 78 13.32 -10.01 -15.18
C ALA A 78 13.88 -10.55 -13.85
N TYR A 79 13.08 -10.51 -12.79
CA TYR A 79 13.47 -10.94 -11.45
C TYR A 79 12.46 -11.92 -10.86
N SER A 80 12.93 -12.88 -10.07
CA SER A 80 12.04 -13.72 -9.29
C SER A 80 11.52 -13.00 -8.04
N GLU A 81 10.36 -13.43 -7.55
CA GLU A 81 9.83 -12.98 -6.26
C GLU A 81 10.84 -13.16 -5.12
N LYS A 82 11.60 -14.26 -5.12
CA LYS A 82 12.60 -14.56 -4.08
C LYS A 82 13.74 -13.54 -4.08
N GLU A 83 14.22 -13.13 -5.25
CA GLU A 83 15.28 -12.13 -5.37
C GLU A 83 14.81 -10.76 -4.85
N LEU A 84 13.60 -10.35 -5.23
CA LEU A 84 13.03 -9.08 -4.78
C LEU A 84 12.72 -9.07 -3.28
N VAL A 85 12.28 -10.19 -2.70
CA VAL A 85 12.10 -10.31 -1.25
C VAL A 85 13.44 -10.25 -0.51
N LYS A 86 14.51 -10.82 -1.09
CA LYS A 86 15.85 -10.71 -0.50
C LYS A 86 16.31 -9.25 -0.46
N THR A 87 16.12 -8.49 -1.55
CA THR A 87 16.52 -7.09 -1.62
C THR A 87 15.62 -6.17 -0.78
N LEU A 88 14.33 -6.50 -0.59
CA LEU A 88 13.44 -5.80 0.36
C LEU A 88 14.03 -5.76 1.79
N GLY A 89 14.90 -6.73 2.11
CA GLY A 89 15.61 -6.77 3.38
C GLY A 89 16.40 -5.49 3.70
N SER A 90 16.83 -4.69 2.71
CA SER A 90 17.56 -3.43 2.93
C SER A 90 16.70 -2.29 3.49
N TYR A 91 15.37 -2.43 3.47
CA TYR A 91 14.45 -1.49 4.11
C TYR A 91 14.25 -1.80 5.60
N TRP A 92 14.63 -2.99 6.05
CA TRP A 92 14.39 -3.42 7.42
C TRP A 92 15.48 -2.95 8.39
N ILE A 93 15.11 -2.06 9.31
CA ILE A 93 15.96 -1.54 10.40
C ILE A 93 15.36 -1.82 11.79
N GLY A 94 14.54 -2.87 11.88
CA GLY A 94 13.63 -3.12 13.02
C GLY A 94 12.19 -2.73 12.70
N TYR A 95 11.99 -1.98 11.64
CA TYR A 95 10.76 -1.75 10.89
C TYR A 95 11.16 -1.47 9.44
N TYR A 96 10.19 -1.40 8.53
CA TYR A 96 10.46 -1.01 7.15
C TYR A 96 10.51 0.52 7.07
N ARG A 97 11.68 1.07 6.73
CA ARG A 97 11.78 2.50 6.37
C ARG A 97 10.98 2.76 5.10
N ASP A 98 10.47 3.98 4.97
CA ASP A 98 9.65 4.34 3.82
C ASP A 98 10.41 4.30 2.50
N ASP A 99 11.65 4.80 2.50
CA ASP A 99 12.49 4.89 1.32
C ASP A 99 13.98 4.79 1.69
N MET A 100 14.88 4.85 0.70
CA MET A 100 16.32 4.71 0.93
C MET A 100 16.98 5.95 1.51
N ALA A 101 16.36 7.13 1.38
CA ALA A 101 16.88 8.42 1.84
C ALA A 101 16.45 8.76 3.28
N SER A 102 15.39 8.15 3.79
CA SER A 102 14.79 8.42 5.09
C SER A 102 14.81 7.18 5.98
N LEU A 103 14.92 7.41 7.29
CA LEU A 103 14.70 6.37 8.30
C LEU A 103 13.27 6.39 8.83
N ALA A 104 12.41 7.30 8.38
CA ALA A 104 11.05 7.42 8.86
C ALA A 104 10.23 6.14 8.53
N PRO A 105 9.43 5.62 9.47
CA PRO A 105 8.44 4.62 9.15
C PRO A 105 7.27 5.28 8.41
N SER A 106 6.60 4.48 7.58
CA SER A 106 5.32 4.82 7.01
C SER A 106 4.32 3.70 7.14
N GLY A 107 3.03 4.05 7.16
CA GLY A 107 1.96 3.06 7.16
C GLY A 107 2.04 2.10 5.97
N ASP A 108 2.29 2.61 4.76
CA ASP A 108 2.35 1.80 3.54
C ASP A 108 3.59 0.91 3.46
N ALA A 109 4.79 1.42 3.78
CA ALA A 109 6.00 0.60 3.81
C ALA A 109 5.94 -0.49 4.87
N ASN A 110 5.18 -0.29 5.95
CA ASN A 110 5.04 -1.26 7.02
C ASN A 110 3.79 -2.13 6.91
N ALA A 111 2.80 -1.80 6.09
CA ALA A 111 1.64 -2.66 5.84
C ALA A 111 1.88 -3.66 4.71
N LEU A 112 2.44 -3.18 3.59
CA LEU A 112 2.53 -3.96 2.36
C LEU A 112 3.39 -5.22 2.47
N PRO A 113 4.55 -5.24 3.15
CA PRO A 113 5.32 -6.47 3.33
C PRO A 113 4.50 -7.57 4.00
N TYR A 114 3.66 -7.24 4.99
CA TYR A 114 2.83 -8.25 5.68
C TYR A 114 1.60 -8.64 4.87
N TRP A 115 1.00 -7.70 4.15
CA TRP A 115 -0.06 -8.01 3.19
C TRP A 115 0.43 -8.98 2.10
N LEU A 116 1.68 -8.80 1.64
CA LEU A 116 2.36 -9.72 0.74
C LEU A 116 2.80 -11.03 1.41
N GLY A 117 2.80 -11.11 2.74
CA GLY A 117 3.24 -12.29 3.49
C GLY A 117 4.76 -12.45 3.56
N VAL A 118 5.53 -11.38 3.35
CA VAL A 118 7.00 -11.35 3.34
C VAL A 118 7.60 -10.47 4.47
N GLY A 119 6.74 -9.99 5.38
CA GLY A 119 7.14 -9.22 6.55
C GLY A 119 7.99 -10.02 7.55
N LYS A 120 8.92 -9.35 8.25
CA LYS A 120 9.88 -9.99 9.17
C LYS A 120 9.38 -10.15 10.61
N ASP A 121 8.96 -9.07 11.27
CA ASP A 121 8.54 -9.07 12.68
C ASP A 121 7.27 -8.25 12.88
N PHE A 122 6.14 -8.95 12.81
CA PHE A 122 4.81 -8.33 12.85
C PHE A 122 4.55 -7.59 14.17
N ASN A 123 5.00 -8.12 15.31
CA ASN A 123 4.71 -7.49 16.61
C ASN A 123 5.48 -6.18 16.75
N LYS A 124 6.73 -6.14 16.29
CA LYS A 124 7.54 -4.92 16.30
C LYS A 124 7.00 -3.86 15.34
N THR A 125 6.50 -4.27 14.17
CA THR A 125 5.81 -3.34 13.27
C THR A 125 4.50 -2.84 13.90
N LEU A 126 3.71 -3.73 14.51
CA LEU A 126 2.45 -3.37 15.13
C LEU A 126 2.63 -2.30 16.22
N SER A 127 3.66 -2.40 17.06
CA SER A 127 3.92 -1.39 18.10
C SER A 127 4.26 0.00 17.56
N ILE A 128 4.63 0.11 16.28
CA ILE A 128 4.95 1.38 15.61
C ILE A 128 3.71 1.97 14.94
N LEU A 129 2.79 1.12 14.49
CA LEU A 129 1.60 1.50 13.73
C LEU A 129 0.31 1.48 14.56
N GLN A 130 0.40 1.29 15.88
CA GLN A 130 -0.77 1.10 16.72
C GLN A 130 -1.49 2.44 16.94
N ASP A 131 -2.64 2.58 16.26
CA ASP A 131 -3.61 3.66 16.44
C ASP A 131 -5.02 3.08 16.64
N GLU A 132 -5.96 3.93 17.12
CA GLU A 132 -7.37 3.56 17.30
C GLU A 132 -8.06 3.15 15.99
N LEU A 133 -7.75 3.85 14.90
CA LEU A 133 -8.10 3.44 13.54
C LEU A 133 -6.81 3.06 12.82
N PRO A 134 -6.75 1.90 12.15
CA PRO A 134 -5.51 1.45 11.59
C PRO A 134 -5.08 2.33 10.41
N LEU A 135 -3.83 2.78 10.55
CA LEU A 135 -2.94 3.41 9.59
C LEU A 135 -3.29 4.83 9.13
N SER A 136 -2.61 5.76 9.78
CA SER A 136 -2.10 6.96 9.12
C SER A 136 -0.82 6.64 8.33
N TYR A 137 -0.41 7.60 7.52
CA TYR A 137 0.83 7.53 6.76
C TYR A 137 2.08 7.75 7.64
N GLY A 138 1.93 8.39 8.81
CA GLY A 138 3.00 8.57 9.79
C GLY A 138 3.79 9.85 9.59
N ALA A 139 5.10 9.82 9.90
CA ALA A 139 5.94 11.01 9.99
C ALA A 139 6.00 11.82 8.69
N ARG A 140 6.08 13.15 8.84
CA ARG A 140 6.13 14.11 7.73
C ARG A 140 7.32 13.84 6.83
N GLN A 141 7.05 13.73 5.53
CA GLN A 141 8.07 13.61 4.50
C GLN A 141 8.22 14.92 3.74
N LYS A 142 9.21 14.98 2.83
CA LYS A 142 9.29 16.05 1.86
C LYS A 142 8.10 15.92 0.91
N MET A 143 7.15 16.82 1.06
CA MET A 143 5.99 16.93 0.17
C MET A 143 6.22 18.01 -0.89
N ILE A 144 5.45 17.96 -1.97
CA ILE A 144 5.32 19.09 -2.91
C ILE A 144 4.50 20.23 -2.28
N ALA A 145 4.55 21.43 -2.89
CA ALA A 145 4.04 22.67 -2.30
C ALA A 145 2.51 22.67 -2.06
N GLU A 146 1.79 21.84 -2.80
CA GLU A 146 0.36 21.62 -2.75
C GLU A 146 -0.13 21.14 -1.36
N GLU A 147 0.74 20.55 -0.53
CA GLU A 147 0.46 20.21 0.88
C GLU A 147 -0.04 21.43 1.68
N PHE A 148 0.36 22.65 1.32
CA PHE A 148 -0.04 23.88 2.02
C PHE A 148 -1.57 24.08 2.05
N PHE A 149 -2.30 23.55 1.06
CA PHE A 149 -3.75 23.68 0.97
C PHE A 149 -4.50 22.54 1.67
N VAL A 150 -3.80 21.44 1.99
CA VAL A 150 -4.34 20.22 2.60
C VAL A 150 -3.42 19.69 3.71
N PRO A 151 -3.21 20.48 4.79
CA PRO A 151 -2.27 20.11 5.83
C PRO A 151 -2.66 18.79 6.49
N ASP A 152 -1.68 17.95 6.76
CA ASP A 152 -1.82 16.67 7.43
C ASP A 152 -2.60 15.56 6.69
N TRP A 153 -3.04 15.83 5.45
CA TRP A 153 -3.79 14.88 4.62
C TRP A 153 -2.99 13.60 4.31
N GLU A 154 -1.69 13.70 4.02
CA GLU A 154 -0.82 12.53 3.75
C GLU A 154 0.14 12.17 4.89
N THR A 155 -0.11 12.68 6.09
CA THR A 155 0.74 12.42 7.27
C THR A 155 -0.06 11.74 8.37
N SER A 156 -0.86 12.50 9.12
CA SER A 156 -1.58 12.02 10.31
C SER A 156 -3.02 11.60 10.04
N ALA A 157 -3.60 11.99 8.90
CA ALA A 157 -4.90 11.48 8.49
C ALA A 157 -4.84 9.96 8.28
N VAL A 158 -5.93 9.30 8.67
CA VAL A 158 -6.12 7.86 8.50
C VAL A 158 -6.73 7.59 7.14
N TRP A 159 -6.10 6.70 6.39
CA TRP A 159 -6.49 6.31 5.04
C TRP A 159 -7.11 4.91 5.07
N PRO A 160 -8.44 4.75 4.98
CA PRO A 160 -9.10 3.45 5.06
C PRO A 160 -8.61 2.45 4.01
N LEU A 161 -8.23 2.91 2.80
CA LEU A 161 -7.62 2.04 1.80
C LEU A 161 -6.41 1.28 2.36
N LEU A 162 -5.48 2.01 2.98
CA LEU A 162 -4.29 1.46 3.62
C LEU A 162 -4.66 0.71 4.90
N GLY A 163 -5.59 1.24 5.69
CA GLY A 163 -6.15 0.58 6.87
C GLY A 163 -6.67 -0.82 6.56
N PHE A 164 -7.41 -1.01 5.47
CA PHE A 164 -7.94 -2.31 5.06
C PHE A 164 -6.86 -3.28 4.58
N ILE A 165 -5.82 -2.78 3.89
CA ILE A 165 -4.64 -3.59 3.54
C ILE A 165 -3.98 -4.12 4.82
N TRP A 166 -3.81 -3.26 5.82
CA TRP A 166 -3.24 -3.66 7.11
C TRP A 166 -4.13 -4.59 7.89
N MET A 167 -5.44 -4.35 7.95
CA MET A 167 -6.37 -5.24 8.63
C MET A 167 -6.33 -6.66 8.06
N LYS A 168 -6.13 -6.83 6.74
CA LYS A 168 -5.90 -8.16 6.14
C LYS A 168 -4.64 -8.83 6.68
N ALA A 169 -3.56 -8.06 6.86
CA ALA A 169 -2.37 -8.54 7.53
C ALA A 169 -2.63 -8.86 9.01
N VAL A 170 -3.20 -7.93 9.78
CA VAL A 170 -3.53 -8.10 11.20
C VAL A 170 -4.41 -9.32 11.42
N LYS A 171 -5.42 -9.56 10.58
CA LYS A 171 -6.30 -10.74 10.69
C LYS A 171 -5.52 -12.05 10.70
N LYS A 172 -4.43 -12.13 9.94
CA LYS A 172 -3.55 -13.32 9.87
C LYS A 172 -2.75 -13.53 11.16
N TYR A 173 -2.32 -12.46 11.83
CA TYR A 173 -1.40 -12.55 12.97
C TYR A 173 -2.07 -12.32 14.34
N LYS A 174 -3.12 -11.50 14.40
CA LYS A 174 -3.86 -11.04 15.58
C LYS A 174 -5.37 -10.89 15.24
N PRO A 175 -6.10 -12.01 15.04
CA PRO A 175 -7.50 -11.96 14.58
C PRO A 175 -8.47 -11.21 15.51
N ALA A 176 -8.21 -11.23 16.83
CA ALA A 176 -9.01 -10.45 17.79
C ALA A 176 -8.89 -8.94 17.55
N LEU A 177 -7.67 -8.44 17.39
CA LEU A 177 -7.41 -7.02 17.07
C LEU A 177 -8.01 -6.62 15.72
N ALA A 178 -7.94 -7.51 14.71
CA ALA A 178 -8.60 -7.24 13.43
C ALA A 178 -10.12 -7.10 13.56
N LYS A 179 -10.75 -7.83 14.48
CA LYS A 179 -12.18 -7.71 14.79
C LYS A 179 -12.50 -6.37 15.45
N GLU A 180 -11.65 -5.90 16.35
CA GLU A 180 -11.78 -4.56 16.97
C GLU A 180 -11.71 -3.46 15.92
N TYR A 181 -10.70 -3.50 15.04
CA TYR A 181 -10.61 -2.54 13.92
C TYR A 181 -11.82 -2.60 12.98
N LYS A 182 -12.33 -3.80 12.70
CA LYS A 182 -13.50 -3.96 11.84
C LYS A 182 -14.74 -3.36 12.47
N HIS A 183 -14.90 -3.51 13.78
CA HIS A 183 -15.99 -2.89 14.52
C HIS A 183 -15.86 -1.36 14.49
N ALA A 184 -14.68 -0.81 14.74
CA ALA A 184 -14.45 0.64 14.69
C ALA A 184 -14.80 1.26 13.32
N TYR A 185 -14.46 0.59 12.22
CA TYR A 185 -14.88 1.05 10.88
C TYR A 185 -16.38 0.87 10.62
N ALA A 186 -17.00 -0.19 11.14
CA ALA A 186 -18.45 -0.37 11.02
C ALA A 186 -19.19 0.79 11.70
N GLU A 187 -18.79 1.17 12.91
CA GLU A 187 -19.36 2.32 13.62
C GLU A 187 -19.25 3.62 12.82
N LEU A 188 -18.13 3.84 12.12
CA LEU A 188 -17.95 5.02 11.27
C LEU A 188 -18.86 4.97 10.05
N ILE A 189 -18.94 3.83 9.37
CA ILE A 189 -19.78 3.66 8.17
C ILE A 189 -21.25 3.87 8.54
N GLU A 190 -21.71 3.27 9.64
CA GLU A 190 -23.08 3.42 10.13
C GLU A 190 -23.38 4.86 10.57
N LYS A 191 -22.43 5.52 11.23
CA LYS A 191 -22.59 6.91 11.68
C LYS A 191 -22.74 7.90 10.53
N TYR A 192 -21.99 7.70 9.45
CA TYR A 192 -21.97 8.64 8.34
C TYR A 192 -22.76 8.17 7.10
N ASP A 193 -23.36 6.98 7.16
CA ASP A 193 -24.05 6.31 6.05
C ASP A 193 -23.19 6.14 4.77
N THR A 194 -21.86 6.18 4.94
CA THR A 194 -20.88 6.09 3.86
C THR A 194 -19.48 5.83 4.41
N LEU A 195 -18.55 5.44 3.53
CA LEU A 195 -17.12 5.41 3.83
C LEU A 195 -16.43 6.58 3.14
N TYR A 196 -15.76 7.41 3.93
CA TYR A 196 -14.96 8.53 3.42
C TYR A 196 -13.55 8.10 3.02
N GLU A 197 -12.94 8.90 2.15
CA GLU A 197 -11.56 8.73 1.71
C GLU A 197 -10.54 8.81 2.85
N VAL A 198 -10.73 9.74 3.77
CA VAL A 198 -9.76 10.05 4.83
C VAL A 198 -10.47 10.53 6.10
N TYR A 199 -9.89 10.17 7.24
CA TYR A 199 -10.40 10.55 8.56
C TYR A 199 -9.31 11.21 9.42
N THR A 200 -9.72 12.17 10.25
CA THR A 200 -8.92 12.71 11.36
C THR A 200 -9.74 12.62 12.63
N ASN A 201 -9.22 11.95 13.66
CA ASN A 201 -9.92 11.77 14.94
C ASN A 201 -11.36 11.25 14.76
N ARG A 202 -11.55 10.21 13.93
CA ARG A 202 -12.85 9.58 13.64
C ARG A 202 -13.88 10.50 12.95
N LYS A 203 -13.44 11.62 12.38
CA LYS A 203 -14.27 12.53 11.56
C LYS A 203 -13.72 12.57 10.13
N PRO A 204 -14.57 12.71 9.10
CA PRO A 204 -14.10 12.95 7.74
C PRO A 204 -13.13 14.13 7.73
N TYR A 205 -12.00 13.96 7.04
CA TYR A 205 -11.00 15.00 6.94
C TYR A 205 -11.61 16.23 6.24
N LYS A 206 -11.26 17.42 6.73
CA LYS A 206 -11.66 18.70 6.15
C LYS A 206 -10.57 19.73 6.36
N SER A 207 -10.19 20.43 5.29
CA SER A 207 -9.38 21.64 5.31
C SER A 207 -10.21 22.83 4.80
N PHE A 208 -9.58 24.01 4.67
CA PHE A 208 -10.24 25.17 4.07
C PHE A 208 -10.55 24.96 2.57
N PHE A 209 -9.73 24.17 1.86
CA PHE A 209 -9.83 23.98 0.41
C PHE A 209 -10.26 22.58 -0.02
N TYR A 210 -10.39 21.64 0.92
CA TYR A 210 -10.70 20.24 0.61
C TYR A 210 -11.61 19.61 1.65
N HIS A 211 -12.47 18.72 1.20
CA HIS A 211 -13.29 17.85 2.02
C HIS A 211 -13.08 16.42 1.53
N ALA A 212 -13.01 15.46 2.46
CA ALA A 212 -12.89 14.06 2.10
C ALA A 212 -14.02 13.63 1.15
N ASP A 213 -13.67 12.90 0.10
CA ASP A 213 -14.64 12.30 -0.80
C ASP A 213 -15.42 11.17 -0.10
N GLU A 214 -16.68 10.97 -0.49
CA GLU A 214 -17.56 9.92 0.01
C GLU A 214 -17.81 8.82 -1.03
N GLY A 215 -18.32 7.67 -0.59
CA GLY A 215 -18.72 6.60 -1.52
C GLY A 215 -17.55 5.87 -2.18
N MET A 216 -16.41 5.81 -1.50
CA MET A 216 -15.17 5.26 -2.07
C MET A 216 -15.33 3.80 -2.51
N LEU A 217 -14.96 3.48 -3.76
CA LEU A 217 -15.04 2.12 -4.31
C LEU A 217 -14.23 1.10 -3.50
N TRP A 218 -13.16 1.53 -2.85
CA TRP A 218 -12.38 0.65 -1.99
C TRP A 218 -13.10 0.24 -0.71
N ALA A 219 -14.28 0.77 -0.40
CA ALA A 219 -15.17 0.23 0.63
C ALA A 219 -15.49 -1.25 0.40
N ALA A 220 -15.44 -1.73 -0.85
CA ALA A 220 -15.55 -3.15 -1.16
C ALA A 220 -14.48 -4.00 -0.45
N ASN A 221 -13.31 -3.44 -0.14
CA ASN A 221 -12.28 -4.14 0.62
C ASN A 221 -12.72 -4.43 2.05
N PHE A 222 -13.54 -3.57 2.67
CA PHE A 222 -14.09 -3.77 4.02
C PHE A 222 -14.98 -5.01 4.08
N LEU A 223 -15.80 -5.23 3.04
CA LEU A 223 -16.68 -6.39 2.94
C LEU A 223 -15.90 -7.71 2.84
N ALA A 224 -14.67 -7.66 2.34
CA ALA A 224 -13.77 -8.82 2.23
C ALA A 224 -12.91 -9.07 3.49
N LEU A 225 -13.05 -8.27 4.56
CA LEU A 225 -12.29 -8.41 5.82
C LEU A 225 -12.83 -9.50 6.73
#